data_AF-A0A4Y1Q525-F1
#
_entry.id   AF-A0A4Y1Q525-F1
#
_cell.length_a   1.000
_cell.length_b   1.000
_cell.length_c   1.000
_cell.angle_alpha   90.00
_cell.angle_beta   90.00
_cell.angle_gamma   90.00
#
_symmetry.space_group_name_H-M   'P 1'
#
loop_
_entity.id
_entity.type
_entity.pdbx_description
1 polymer ?
#
loop_
_entity_poly.entity_id
_entity_poly.type
_entity_poly.pdbx_seq_one_letter_code
_entity_poly.pdbx_strand_id
1 'polypeptide(L)'
;VRRCRKEDLRRIAKATGGTLISSLADLEGNETYESSYLGAADEVVQERISDDELILIKGTKVVNSASIVLRGANDYMLDEMERALHDTLSVIKRTLESGSVVPGGGAVESALSVYL
;
A
#
# COMPACT_ATOMS: atom_id res chain seq x y z
N VAL A 1 14.91 -0.89 13.06
CA VAL A 1 14.21 0.29 12.49
C VAL A 1 13.62 1.10 13.62
N ARG A 2 13.76 2.43 13.63
CA ARG A 2 13.23 3.31 14.70
C ARG A 2 12.28 4.34 14.08
N ARG A 3 11.14 4.61 14.74
CA ARG A 3 10.06 5.52 14.29
C ARG A 3 9.57 5.26 12.85
N CYS A 4 8.59 4.36 12.72
CA CYS A 4 7.87 4.11 11.47
C CYS A 4 6.42 4.61 11.56
N ARG A 5 5.80 4.90 10.41
CA ARG A 5 4.37 5.20 10.35
C ARG A 5 3.56 3.97 10.78
N LYS A 6 2.60 4.16 11.69
CA LYS A 6 1.78 3.06 12.24
C LYS A 6 0.94 2.36 11.16
N GLU A 7 0.51 3.10 10.14
CA GLU A 7 -0.29 2.56 9.03
C GLU A 7 0.52 1.56 8.20
N ASP A 8 1.78 1.87 7.92
CA ASP A 8 2.66 0.99 7.15
C ASP A 8 3.01 -0.26 7.95
N LEU A 9 3.25 -0.14 9.26
CA LEU A 9 3.44 -1.30 10.14
C LEU A 9 2.24 -2.25 10.14
N ARG A 10 1.00 -1.72 10.12
CA ARG A 10 -0.21 -2.55 9.99
C ARG A 10 -0.27 -3.28 8.66
N ARG A 11 0.07 -2.60 7.55
CA ARG A 11 0.08 -3.19 6.21
C ARG A 11 1.16 -4.28 6.10
N ILE A 12 2.36 -4.02 6.60
CA ILE A 12 3.48 -4.98 6.60
C ILE A 12 3.14 -6.20 7.47
N ALA A 13 2.59 -5.99 8.66
CA ALA A 13 2.13 -7.07 9.54
C ALA A 13 1.12 -7.98 8.82
N LYS A 14 0.10 -7.37 8.18
CA LYS A 14 -0.90 -8.12 7.39
C LYS A 14 -0.29 -8.85 6.18
N ALA A 15 0.66 -8.24 5.48
CA ALA A 15 1.28 -8.82 4.29
C ALA A 15 2.21 -10.01 4.65
N THR A 16 2.98 -9.88 5.72
CA THR A 16 3.95 -10.87 6.19
C THR A 16 3.34 -11.93 7.11
N GLY A 17 2.13 -11.69 7.65
CA GLY A 17 1.48 -12.54 8.65
C GLY A 17 1.91 -12.28 10.09
N GLY A 18 2.70 -11.23 10.33
CA GLY A 18 3.08 -10.82 11.69
C GLY A 18 1.93 -10.14 12.42
N THR A 19 2.01 -10.11 13.75
CA THR A 19 1.02 -9.47 14.61
C THR A 19 1.56 -8.13 15.13
N LEU A 20 0.78 -7.06 14.97
CA LEU A 20 1.15 -5.75 15.51
C LEU A 20 0.84 -5.71 17.01
N ILE A 21 1.88 -5.77 17.85
CA ILE A 21 1.75 -5.75 19.31
C ILE A 21 1.92 -4.32 19.83
N SER A 22 0.98 -3.84 20.65
CA SER A 22 1.02 -2.52 21.28
C SER A 22 1.73 -2.52 22.64
N SER A 23 1.64 -3.63 23.39
CA SER A 23 2.28 -3.86 24.67
C SER A 23 2.76 -5.31 24.73
N LEU A 24 3.97 -5.54 25.23
CA LEU A 24 4.55 -6.88 25.40
C LEU A 24 4.06 -7.59 26.66
N ALA A 25 3.16 -6.97 27.42
CA ALA A 25 2.55 -7.57 28.59
C ALA A 25 1.47 -8.57 28.18
N ASP A 26 1.59 -9.79 28.67
CA ASP A 26 0.54 -10.79 28.62
C ASP A 26 -0.58 -10.46 29.62
N LEU A 27 -1.73 -11.14 29.55
CA LEU A 27 -2.86 -10.97 30.48
C LEU A 27 -2.46 -11.17 31.95
N GLU A 28 -1.39 -11.93 32.19
CA GLU A 28 -0.83 -12.23 33.52
C GLU A 28 0.24 -11.23 33.97
N GLY A 29 0.54 -10.19 33.17
CA GLY A 29 1.51 -9.15 33.52
C GLY A 29 2.98 -9.52 33.30
N ASN A 30 3.25 -10.68 32.70
CA ASN A 30 4.60 -11.11 32.32
C ASN A 30 4.97 -10.56 30.93
N GLU A 31 6.23 -10.20 30.72
CA GLU A 31 6.74 -9.80 29.41
C GLU A 31 7.19 -11.05 28.63
N THR A 32 6.39 -11.46 27.66
CA THR A 32 6.70 -12.60 26.79
C THR A 32 6.65 -12.18 25.32
N TYR A 33 7.56 -12.71 24.51
CA TYR A 33 7.57 -12.50 23.07
C TYR A 33 7.61 -13.84 22.36
N GLU A 34 6.49 -14.21 21.75
CA GLU A 34 6.36 -15.46 21.03
C GLU A 34 6.80 -15.33 19.58
N SER A 35 7.37 -16.41 19.04
CA SER A 35 7.70 -16.51 17.61
C SER A 35 6.45 -16.53 16.72
N SER A 36 5.28 -16.81 17.28
CA SER A 36 3.97 -16.76 16.61
C SER A 36 3.62 -15.36 16.09
N TYR A 37 4.20 -14.31 16.66
CA TYR A 37 3.95 -12.93 16.26
C TYR A 37 4.82 -12.45 15.10
N LEU A 38 5.82 -13.23 14.69
CA LEU A 38 6.75 -12.87 13.62
C LEU A 38 6.12 -13.11 12.24
N GLY A 39 6.30 -12.14 11.35
CA GLY A 39 5.95 -12.27 9.93
C GLY A 39 7.05 -12.95 9.12
N ALA A 40 6.68 -13.52 7.97
CA ALA A 40 7.59 -14.13 7.02
C ALA A 40 7.65 -13.32 5.70
N ALA A 41 8.87 -13.09 5.22
CA ALA A 41 9.18 -12.51 3.92
C ALA A 41 10.39 -13.23 3.31
N ASP A 42 10.46 -13.30 1.99
CA ASP A 42 11.57 -13.95 1.28
C ASP A 42 12.87 -13.17 1.43
N GLU A 43 12.82 -11.85 1.29
CA GLU A 43 13.97 -10.97 1.48
C GLU A 43 13.61 -9.65 2.15
N VAL A 44 14.50 -9.18 3.02
CA VAL A 44 14.44 -7.85 3.61
C VAL A 44 15.79 -7.18 3.35
N VAL A 45 15.79 -6.21 2.44
CA VAL A 45 17.00 -5.51 2.01
C VAL A 45 16.90 -4.03 2.32
N GLN A 46 18.00 -3.44 2.75
CA GLN A 46 18.13 -1.99 2.87
C GLN A 46 18.86 -1.51 1.63
N GLU A 47 18.16 -0.75 0.79
CA GLU A 47 18.71 -0.18 -0.44
C GLU A 47 18.70 1.34 -0.33
N ARG A 48 19.81 1.95 -0.74
CA ARG A 48 19.89 3.40 -0.88
C ARG A 48 19.36 3.79 -2.25
N ILE A 49 18.27 4.54 -2.27
CA ILE A 49 17.65 5.06 -3.49
C ILE A 49 17.82 6.58 -3.46
N SER A 50 18.66 7.09 -4.36
CA SER A 50 19.09 8.49 -4.36
C SER A 50 19.80 8.85 -3.03
N ASP A 51 19.27 9.80 -2.27
CA ASP A 51 19.83 10.23 -1.00
C ASP A 51 19.19 9.56 0.23
N ASP A 52 18.10 8.82 0.02
CA ASP A 52 17.36 8.15 1.09
C ASP A 52 17.71 6.66 1.19
N GLU A 53 17.77 6.15 2.42
CA GLU A 53 17.88 4.72 2.69
C GLU A 53 16.50 4.15 2.99
N LEU A 54 16.05 3.23 2.14
CA LEU A 54 14.75 2.57 2.25
C LEU A 54 14.94 1.09 2.59
N ILE A 55 14.02 0.56 3.39
CA ILE A 55 13.96 -0.88 3.69
C ILE A 55 12.88 -1.49 2.80
N LEU A 56 13.29 -2.37 1.89
CA LEU A 56 12.42 -3.08 0.99
C LEU A 56 12.18 -4.49 1.54
N ILE A 57 10.92 -4.81 1.78
CA ILE A 57 10.47 -6.14 2.17
C ILE A 57 9.86 -6.77 0.91
N LYS A 58 10.51 -7.77 0.33
CA LYS A 58 10.03 -8.44 -0.88
C LYS A 58 9.65 -9.90 -0.58
N GLY A 59 8.69 -10.41 -1.35
CA GLY A 59 8.20 -11.78 -1.19
C GLY A 59 7.43 -12.00 0.11
N THR A 60 6.39 -11.22 0.37
CA THR A 60 5.56 -11.39 1.57
C THR A 60 4.68 -12.63 1.46
N LYS A 61 4.71 -13.50 2.48
CA LYS A 61 4.13 -14.85 2.40
C LYS A 61 2.60 -14.91 2.35
N VAL A 62 1.90 -13.98 3.01
CA VAL A 62 0.44 -14.09 3.23
C VAL A 62 -0.35 -13.37 2.16
N VAL A 63 -0.01 -12.11 1.89
CA VAL A 63 -0.70 -11.29 0.88
C VAL A 63 0.32 -10.75 -0.09
N ASN A 64 0.08 -10.95 -1.39
CA ASN A 64 0.89 -10.32 -2.42
C ASN A 64 0.68 -8.79 -2.35
N SER A 65 1.74 -8.08 -1.98
CA SER A 65 1.72 -6.64 -1.76
C SER A 65 2.80 -5.99 -2.62
N ALA A 66 2.47 -4.86 -3.23
CA ALA A 66 3.40 -4.07 -4.03
C ALA A 66 3.45 -2.62 -3.51
N SER A 67 4.58 -1.95 -3.71
CA SER A 67 4.77 -0.54 -3.41
C SER A 67 5.52 0.11 -4.57
N ILE A 68 5.12 1.32 -4.92
CA ILE A 68 5.69 2.08 -6.04
C ILE A 68 6.45 3.26 -5.47
N VAL A 69 7.72 3.41 -5.85
CA VAL A 69 8.54 4.56 -5.47
C VAL A 69 8.54 5.55 -6.63
N LEU A 70 7.90 6.69 -6.43
CA LEU A 70 7.88 7.80 -7.38
C LEU A 70 9.22 8.55 -7.35
N ARG A 71 9.70 8.96 -8.51
CA ARG A 71 10.87 9.84 -8.66
C ARG A 71 10.53 10.97 -9.62
N GLY A 72 10.81 12.20 -9.20
CA GLY A 72 10.50 13.41 -9.94
C GLY A 72 11.60 14.44 -9.76
N ALA A 73 11.56 15.50 -10.56
CA ALA A 73 12.59 16.55 -10.54
C ALA A 73 12.44 17.50 -9.34
N ASN A 74 11.22 17.66 -8.82
CA ASN A 74 10.90 18.50 -7.67
C ASN A 74 9.72 17.92 -6.88
N ASP A 75 9.55 18.39 -5.65
CA ASP A 75 8.49 17.92 -4.74
C ASP A 75 7.09 18.25 -5.27
N TYR A 76 6.93 19.42 -5.91
CA TYR A 76 5.64 19.82 -6.49
C TYR A 76 5.15 18.86 -7.59
N MET A 77 6.05 18.36 -8.44
CA MET A 77 5.69 17.35 -9.44
C MET A 77 5.42 16.00 -8.78
N LEU A 78 6.17 15.64 -7.75
CA LEU A 78 5.94 14.40 -7.01
C LEU A 78 4.56 14.37 -6.35
N ASP A 79 4.15 15.48 -5.72
CA ASP A 79 2.83 15.63 -5.11
C ASP A 79 1.70 15.43 -6.14
N GLU A 80 1.86 16.00 -7.34
CA GLU A 80 0.88 15.85 -8.41
C GLU A 80 0.87 14.43 -8.99
N MET A 81 2.05 13.81 -9.13
CA MET A 81 2.15 12.41 -9.57
C MET A 81 1.53 11.44 -8.56
N GLU A 82 1.68 11.69 -7.25
CA GLU A 82 1.04 10.90 -6.20
C GLU A 82 -0.49 10.98 -6.32
N ARG A 83 -1.04 12.19 -6.49
CA ARG A 83 -2.48 12.40 -6.69
C ARG A 83 -3.00 11.68 -7.94
N ALA A 84 -2.31 11.84 -9.07
CA ALA A 84 -2.70 11.20 -10.32
C ALA A 84 -2.67 9.66 -10.22
N LEU A 85 -1.69 9.07 -9.53
CA LEU A 85 -1.66 7.63 -9.30
C LEU A 85 -2.78 7.17 -8.38
N HIS A 86 -3.06 7.92 -7.31
CA HIS A 86 -4.16 7.60 -6.40
C HIS A 86 -5.51 7.56 -7.12
N ASP A 87 -5.77 8.54 -7.99
CA ASP A 87 -7.00 8.62 -8.78
C ASP A 87 -7.09 7.45 -9.78
N THR A 88 -5.98 7.15 -10.46
CA THR A 88 -5.92 6.03 -11.41
C THR A 88 -6.21 4.69 -10.74
N LEU A 89 -5.58 4.43 -9.58
CA LEU A 89 -5.82 3.19 -8.81
C LEU A 89 -7.25 3.10 -8.29
N SER A 90 -7.83 4.24 -7.91
CA SER A 90 -9.23 4.32 -7.46
C SER A 90 -10.20 3.97 -8.57
N VAL A 91 -9.97 4.44 -9.81
CA VAL A 91 -10.79 4.08 -10.98
C VAL A 91 -10.68 2.59 -11.27
N ILE A 92 -9.46 2.04 -11.33
CA ILE A 92 -9.24 0.60 -11.60
C ILE A 92 -9.95 -0.26 -10.55
N LYS A 93 -9.85 0.10 -9.27
CA LYS A 93 -10.56 -0.58 -8.19
C LYS A 93 -12.06 -0.62 -8.42
N ARG A 94 -12.69 0.52 -8.75
CA ARG A 94 -14.14 0.60 -9.01
C ARG A 94 -14.56 -0.21 -10.23
N THR A 95 -13.75 -0.19 -11.29
CA THR A 95 -13.98 -0.99 -12.48
C THR A 95 -13.98 -2.48 -12.18
N LEU A 96 -13.02 -2.95 -11.37
CA LEU A 96 -12.95 -4.36 -10.97
C LEU A 96 -14.08 -4.78 -10.01
N GLU A 97 -14.55 -3.88 -9.15
CA GLU A 97 -15.68 -4.14 -8.23
C GLU A 97 -17.04 -4.24 -8.97
N SER A 98 -17.30 -3.37 -9.95
CA SER A 98 -18.59 -3.28 -10.66
C SER A 98 -18.71 -4.25 -11.84
N GLY A 99 -17.60 -4.52 -12.55
CA GLY A 99 -17.58 -5.39 -13.74
C GLY A 99 -18.22 -4.80 -15.01
N SER A 100 -18.84 -3.63 -14.92
CA SER A 100 -19.42 -2.89 -16.05
C SER A 100 -18.71 -1.55 -16.26
N VAL A 101 -18.50 -1.17 -17.52
CA VAL A 101 -17.83 0.08 -17.92
C VAL A 101 -18.58 0.76 -19.05
N VAL A 102 -18.44 2.08 -19.13
CA VAL A 102 -19.00 2.91 -20.19
C VAL A 102 -17.89 3.64 -20.94
N PRO A 103 -18.06 3.94 -22.24
CA PRO A 103 -17.11 4.77 -22.98
C PRO A 103 -17.10 6.20 -22.40
N GLY A 104 -15.91 6.76 -22.18
CA GLY A 104 -15.75 8.14 -21.72
C GLY A 104 -15.84 9.18 -22.85
N GLY A 105 -15.29 10.37 -22.61
CA GLY A 105 -15.11 11.39 -23.65
C GLY A 105 -16.41 12.02 -24.16
N GLY A 106 -17.44 12.16 -23.32
CA GLY A 106 -18.72 12.74 -23.71
C GLY A 106 -19.66 11.77 -24.43
N ALA A 107 -19.27 10.51 -24.61
CA ALA A 107 -20.06 9.52 -25.35
C ALA A 107 -21.38 9.19 -24.64
N VAL A 108 -21.35 9.05 -23.31
CA VAL A 108 -22.55 8.76 -22.51
C VAL A 108 -23.51 9.95 -22.54
N GLU A 109 -23.00 11.17 -22.41
CA GLU A 109 -23.76 12.41 -22.44
C GLU A 109 -24.42 12.63 -23.81
N SER A 110 -23.69 12.36 -24.89
CA SER A 110 -24.22 12.46 -26.26
C SER A 110 -25.33 11.44 -26.52
N ALA A 111 -25.14 10.19 -26.07
CA ALA A 111 -26.15 9.16 -26.20
C ALA A 111 -27.44 9.49 -25.41
N LEU A 112 -27.29 9.99 -24.18
CA LEU A 112 -28.43 10.42 -23.35
C LEU A 112 -29.18 11.60 -23.97
N SER A 113 -28.48 12.56 -24.59
CA SER A 113 -29.11 13.73 -25.22
C SER A 113 -29.92 13.40 -26.47
N VAL A 114 -29.62 12.31 -27.18
CA VAL A 114 -30.41 11.88 -28.34
C VAL A 114 -31.56 10.98 -27.91
N TYR A 115 -31.37 10.23 -26.82
CA TYR A 115 -32.35 9.27 -26.34
C TYR A 115 -33.49 9.90 -25.53
N LEU A 116 -33.21 10.93 -24.74
CA LEU A 116 -34.18 11.68 -23.93
C LEU A 116 -34.68 12.93 -24.67
#